data_AF-A0A3G6VE14-F1
#
_entry.id   AF-A0A3G6VE14-F1
#
_cell.length_a   1.000
_cell.length_b   1.000
_cell.length_c   1.000
_cell.angle_alpha   90.00
_cell.angle_beta   90.00
_cell.angle_gamma   90.00
#
_symmetry.space_group_name_H-M   'P 1'
#
loop_
_entity.id
_entity.type
_entity.pdbx_description
1 polymer ?
#
loop_
_entity_poly.entity_id
_entity_poly.type
_entity_poly.pdbx_seq_one_letter_code
_entity_poly.pdbx_strand_id
1 'polypeptide(L)'
;MDYERDVLLWYLGTVADDARYPPDLRNKATHIIVSFMRHRNAYRLLPQATELARGELVMYPFQQVGNIPGNIGLPVRRFSQNIHAITTAFGIIPTNEDNEGHPIELISILDPAIEASMNDNQKFEFHRLLLVKERQANADLARSVQRYGYHYIFRAGLQQYYMTKTVVEMLNFWTPDPRGNAYRVRVQRICYAAIETRLRLNNLKKTLLIKTTRSLPNDALRFCKYICALLTGLLNLARGLD
;
A
#
# COMPACT_ATOMS: atom_id res chain seq x y z
N MET A 1 10.71 21.99 -9.07
CA MET A 1 11.02 20.69 -8.43
C MET A 1 12.32 20.69 -7.64
N ASP A 2 13.52 20.94 -8.20
CA ASP A 2 14.77 20.84 -7.41
C ASP A 2 14.87 21.91 -6.30
N TYR A 3 14.59 23.17 -6.61
CA TYR A 3 14.60 24.25 -5.60
C TYR A 3 13.57 24.03 -4.48
N GLU A 4 12.32 23.66 -4.81
CA GLU A 4 11.26 23.41 -3.83
C GLU A 4 11.59 22.19 -2.94
N ARG A 5 12.18 21.15 -3.53
CA ARG A 5 12.68 19.98 -2.79
C ARG A 5 13.73 20.42 -1.77
N ASP A 6 14.71 21.21 -2.20
CA ASP A 6 15.82 21.60 -1.34
C ASP A 6 15.35 22.49 -0.18
N VAL A 7 14.39 23.38 -0.42
CA VAL A 7 13.73 24.18 0.63
C VAL A 7 12.98 23.29 1.63
N LEU A 8 12.22 22.29 1.15
CA LEU A 8 11.49 21.37 2.03
C LEU A 8 12.45 20.51 2.87
N LEU A 9 13.54 20.03 2.27
CA LEU A 9 14.57 19.27 3.00
C LEU A 9 15.28 20.14 4.05
N TRP A 10 15.58 21.40 3.72
CA TRP A 10 16.15 22.35 4.67
C TRP A 10 15.22 22.62 5.86
N TYR A 11 13.92 22.82 5.59
CA TYR A 11 12.90 22.99 6.63
C TYR A 11 12.84 21.76 7.55
N LEU A 12 12.74 20.56 6.98
CA LEU A 12 12.70 19.31 7.74
C LEU A 12 13.97 19.10 8.57
N GLY A 13 15.15 19.40 8.01
CA GLY A 13 16.43 19.30 8.72
C GLY A 13 16.50 20.26 9.90
N THR A 14 16.04 21.51 9.71
CA THR A 14 15.96 22.50 10.80
C THR A 14 15.06 22.01 11.94
N VAL A 15 13.90 21.43 11.62
CA VAL A 15 13.00 20.87 12.64
C VAL A 15 13.63 19.66 13.33
N ALA A 16 14.32 18.79 12.61
CA ALA A 16 14.94 17.59 13.17
C ALA A 16 16.09 17.91 14.15
N ASP A 17 16.91 18.91 13.83
CA ASP A 17 18.14 19.21 14.57
C ASP A 17 17.95 20.23 15.71
N ASP A 18 16.91 21.07 15.65
CA ASP A 18 16.69 22.13 16.65
C ASP A 18 16.05 21.59 17.93
N ALA A 19 16.82 21.58 19.02
CA ALA A 19 16.42 21.11 20.35
C ALA A 19 15.24 21.89 20.98
N ARG A 20 14.84 23.04 20.42
CA ARG A 20 13.64 23.76 20.84
C ARG A 20 12.34 23.04 20.46
N TYR A 21 12.38 22.14 19.47
CA TYR A 21 11.21 21.36 19.10
C TYR A 21 11.03 20.10 19.98
N PRO A 22 9.78 19.69 20.25
CA PRO A 22 9.50 18.47 21.00
C PRO A 22 10.15 17.23 20.34
N PRO A 23 10.69 16.27 21.12
CA PRO A 23 11.32 15.06 20.58
C PRO A 23 10.45 14.29 19.57
N ASP A 24 9.14 14.23 19.79
CA ASP A 24 8.20 13.59 18.85
C ASP A 24 8.19 14.27 17.47
N LEU A 25 8.19 15.61 17.45
CA LEU A 25 8.20 16.37 16.20
C LEU A 25 9.52 16.21 15.45
N ARG A 26 10.64 16.19 16.19
CA ARG A 26 11.98 15.96 15.63
C ARG A 26 12.09 14.57 15.01
N ASN A 27 11.65 13.54 15.73
CA ASN A 27 11.64 12.16 15.22
C ASN A 27 10.80 12.01 13.95
N LYS A 28 9.64 12.67 13.90
CA LYS A 28 8.78 12.71 12.71
C LYS A 28 9.47 13.39 11.51
N ALA A 29 10.16 14.50 11.72
CA ALA A 29 10.93 15.17 10.68
C ALA A 29 12.08 14.28 10.17
N THR A 30 12.87 13.68 11.08
CA THR A 30 13.92 12.71 10.74
C THR A 30 13.37 11.55 9.93
N HIS A 31 12.21 11.01 10.32
CA HIS A 31 11.56 9.91 9.61
C HIS A 31 11.23 10.29 8.15
N ILE A 32 10.67 11.49 7.91
CA ILE A 32 10.38 11.96 6.54
C ILE A 32 11.67 12.07 5.72
N ILE A 33 12.75 12.62 6.29
CA ILE A 33 14.05 12.74 5.60
C ILE A 33 14.59 11.35 5.23
N VAL A 34 14.61 10.41 6.18
CA VAL A 34 15.11 9.05 5.96
C VAL A 34 14.28 8.31 4.90
N SER A 35 12.94 8.42 4.97
CA SER A 35 12.03 7.88 3.96
C SER A 35 12.34 8.46 2.58
N PHE A 36 12.45 9.80 2.47
CA PHE A 36 12.79 10.47 1.22
C PHE A 36 14.14 10.02 0.65
N MET A 37 15.17 9.86 1.49
CA MET A 37 16.49 9.40 1.02
C MET A 37 16.44 7.99 0.43
N ARG A 38 15.52 7.14 0.89
CA ARG A 38 15.32 5.78 0.36
C ARG A 38 14.62 5.79 -0.99
N HIS A 39 13.48 6.46 -1.11
CA HIS A 39 12.65 6.36 -2.32
C HIS A 39 12.86 7.51 -3.32
N ARG A 40 13.54 8.60 -2.93
CA ARG A 40 13.85 9.81 -3.74
C ARG A 40 12.66 10.38 -4.50
N ASN A 41 11.46 10.29 -3.92
CA ASN A 41 10.21 10.65 -4.60
C ASN A 41 9.74 12.03 -4.14
N ALA A 42 9.89 13.02 -5.03
CA ALA A 42 9.55 14.41 -4.75
C ALA A 42 8.04 14.65 -4.59
N TYR A 43 7.18 13.83 -5.22
CA TYR A 43 5.73 13.96 -5.09
C TYR A 43 5.22 13.65 -3.68
N ARG A 44 6.00 12.92 -2.87
CA ARG A 44 5.67 12.57 -1.48
C ARG A 44 6.20 13.58 -0.45
N LEU A 45 7.26 14.31 -0.79
CA LEU A 45 7.96 15.19 0.15
C LEU A 45 7.08 16.38 0.60
N LEU A 46 6.43 17.06 -0.35
CA LEU A 46 5.54 18.19 -0.05
C LEU A 46 4.35 17.81 0.85
N PRO A 47 3.53 16.78 0.52
CA PRO A 47 2.41 16.40 1.37
C PRO A 47 2.86 15.93 2.76
N GLN A 48 3.95 15.17 2.88
CA GLN A 48 4.48 14.74 4.18
C GLN A 48 4.97 15.93 5.02
N ALA A 49 5.70 16.88 4.43
CA ALA A 49 6.12 18.11 5.12
C ALA A 49 4.91 18.97 5.55
N THR A 50 3.85 18.98 4.73
CA THR A 50 2.61 19.69 5.07
C THR A 50 1.87 19.04 6.24
N GLU A 51 1.77 17.70 6.25
CA GLU A 51 1.18 16.94 7.36
C GLU A 51 1.96 17.14 8.67
N LEU A 52 3.30 17.19 8.58
CA LEU A 52 4.16 17.52 9.72
C LEU A 52 3.86 18.93 10.25
N ALA A 53 3.84 19.93 9.37
CA ALA A 53 3.59 21.33 9.74
C ALA A 53 2.20 21.54 10.38
N ARG A 54 1.21 20.71 10.03
CA ARG A 54 -0.13 20.71 10.61
C ARG A 54 -0.27 19.86 11.88
N GLY A 55 0.76 19.09 12.25
CA GLY A 55 0.69 18.14 13.36
C GLY A 55 -0.21 16.92 13.07
N GLU A 56 -0.53 16.66 11.81
CA GLU A 56 -1.42 15.56 11.37
C GLU A 56 -0.67 14.25 11.13
N LEU A 57 0.67 14.27 11.15
CA LEU A 57 1.50 13.09 10.93
C LEU A 57 1.45 12.13 12.13
N VAL A 58 0.95 10.92 11.88
CA VAL A 58 0.84 9.84 12.87
C VAL A 58 1.99 8.85 12.70
N MET A 59 2.74 8.61 13.78
CA MET A 59 3.69 7.50 13.89
C MET A 59 3.14 6.45 14.87
N TYR A 60 3.33 5.18 14.56
CA TYR A 60 2.85 4.06 15.37
C TYR A 60 3.97 3.48 16.25
N PRO A 61 3.65 2.90 17.42
CA PRO A 61 4.66 2.40 18.37
C PRO A 61 5.64 1.38 17.79
N PHE A 62 5.21 0.54 16.84
CA PHE A 62 6.09 -0.44 16.19
C PHE A 62 7.12 0.19 15.24
N GLN A 63 6.90 1.44 14.82
CA GLN A 63 7.82 2.22 13.97
C GLN A 63 8.91 2.90 14.79
N GLN A 64 8.86 2.78 16.12
CA GLN A 64 9.89 3.27 17.03
C GLN A 64 10.92 2.15 17.25
N VAL A 65 12.20 2.48 17.04
CA VAL A 65 13.32 1.54 17.17
C VAL A 65 13.27 0.84 18.53
N GLY A 66 13.21 -0.50 18.52
CA GLY A 66 13.25 -1.33 19.73
C GLY A 66 11.90 -1.67 20.37
N ASN A 67 10.76 -1.23 19.79
CA ASN A 67 9.43 -1.43 20.36
C ASN A 67 8.60 -2.56 19.73
N ILE A 68 9.22 -3.56 19.07
CA ILE A 68 8.50 -4.79 18.73
C ILE A 68 8.29 -5.54 20.05
N PRO A 69 7.06 -5.60 20.60
CA PRO A 69 6.89 -6.10 21.94
C PRO A 69 7.23 -7.60 21.98
N GLY A 70 8.22 -7.95 22.79
CA GLY A 70 8.69 -9.31 23.02
C GLY A 70 7.65 -10.13 23.76
N ASN A 71 6.58 -10.52 23.07
CA ASN A 71 5.38 -11.02 23.72
C ASN A 71 5.31 -12.54 23.72
N ILE A 72 5.64 -13.13 24.87
CA ILE A 72 5.46 -14.55 25.17
C ILE A 72 3.95 -14.83 25.30
N GLY A 73 3.41 -15.77 24.51
CA GLY A 73 2.00 -16.22 24.60
C GLY A 73 1.05 -15.72 23.51
N LEU A 74 1.49 -14.89 22.56
CA LEU A 74 0.62 -14.38 21.49
C LEU A 74 0.29 -15.40 20.39
N PRO A 75 -0.87 -15.27 19.72
CA PRO A 75 -1.33 -16.17 18.67
C PRO A 75 -0.30 -16.49 17.58
N VAL A 76 0.48 -15.51 17.12
CA VAL A 76 1.53 -15.73 16.11
C VAL A 76 2.54 -16.78 16.56
N ARG A 77 2.97 -16.76 17.83
CA ARG A 77 3.90 -17.77 18.35
C ARG A 77 3.24 -19.13 18.47
N ARG A 78 1.99 -19.16 18.98
CA ARG A 78 1.21 -20.41 19.15
C ARG A 78 0.96 -21.12 17.80
N PHE A 79 0.71 -20.37 16.74
CA PHE A 79 0.42 -20.91 15.40
C PHE A 79 1.61 -20.75 14.43
N SER A 80 2.83 -20.62 14.95
CA SER A 80 4.04 -20.37 14.16
C SER A 80 4.27 -21.40 13.05
N GLN A 81 4.00 -22.69 13.31
CA GLN A 81 4.10 -23.75 12.31
C GLN A 81 3.12 -23.56 11.14
N ASN A 82 1.86 -23.22 11.44
CA ASN A 82 0.85 -22.95 10.43
C ASN A 82 1.21 -21.70 9.62
N ILE A 83 1.68 -20.64 10.29
CA ILE A 83 2.11 -19.41 9.63
C ILE A 83 3.30 -19.70 8.71
N HIS A 84 4.28 -20.47 9.18
CA HIS A 84 5.43 -20.89 8.39
C HIS A 84 4.99 -21.64 7.12
N ALA A 85 4.12 -22.64 7.25
CA ALA A 85 3.58 -23.39 6.12
C ALA A 85 2.87 -22.48 5.10
N ILE A 86 2.10 -21.49 5.56
CA ILE A 86 1.47 -20.49 4.68
C ILE A 86 2.53 -19.64 3.99
N THR A 87 3.49 -19.08 4.73
CA THR A 87 4.53 -18.23 4.12
C THR A 87 5.36 -18.99 3.08
N THR A 88 5.67 -20.26 3.33
CA THR A 88 6.36 -21.12 2.36
C THR A 88 5.50 -21.41 1.13
N ALA A 89 4.22 -21.77 1.32
CA ALA A 89 3.30 -22.06 0.23
C ALA A 89 3.05 -20.86 -0.70
N PHE A 90 3.11 -19.64 -0.16
CA PHE A 90 2.91 -18.40 -0.91
C PHE A 90 4.22 -17.65 -1.22
N GLY A 91 5.39 -18.24 -0.92
CA GLY A 91 6.69 -17.63 -1.21
C GLY A 91 6.91 -16.27 -0.52
N ILE A 92 6.34 -16.06 0.66
CA ILE A 92 6.47 -14.81 1.42
C ILE A 92 7.76 -14.85 2.23
N ILE A 93 8.74 -14.06 1.80
CA ILE A 93 10.07 -13.98 2.41
C ILE A 93 10.17 -12.66 3.19
N PRO A 94 10.64 -12.67 4.46
CA PRO A 94 10.83 -11.45 5.22
C PRO A 94 11.96 -10.61 4.62
N THR A 95 11.78 -9.30 4.65
CA THR A 95 12.78 -8.29 4.30
C THR A 95 13.48 -7.75 5.54
N ASN A 96 14.61 -7.05 5.38
CA ASN A 96 15.26 -6.36 6.50
C ASN A 96 14.30 -5.37 7.18
N GLU A 97 13.46 -4.71 6.39
CA GLU A 97 12.46 -3.76 6.86
C GLU A 97 11.43 -4.41 7.80
N ASP A 98 11.11 -5.69 7.58
CA ASP A 98 10.19 -6.44 8.44
C ASP A 98 10.85 -6.72 9.80
N ASN A 99 12.13 -7.10 9.81
CA ASN A 99 12.85 -7.38 11.05
C ASN A 99 13.07 -6.13 11.90
N GLU A 100 13.23 -4.98 11.25
CA GLU A 100 13.45 -3.68 11.89
C GLU A 100 12.14 -2.94 12.25
N GLY A 101 10.97 -3.47 11.87
CA GLY A 101 9.67 -2.89 12.20
C GLY A 101 9.31 -1.63 11.41
N HIS A 102 9.84 -1.47 10.19
CA HIS A 102 9.57 -0.28 9.38
C HIS A 102 8.08 -0.13 9.03
N PRO A 103 7.62 1.12 8.81
CA PRO A 103 6.31 1.36 8.25
C PRO A 103 6.04 0.57 6.96
N ILE A 104 4.75 0.36 6.70
CA ILE A 104 4.29 0.04 5.35
C ILE A 104 4.45 1.30 4.50
N GLU A 105 5.31 1.21 3.50
CA GLU A 105 5.43 2.16 2.41
C GLU A 105 5.00 1.46 1.13
N LEU A 106 3.88 1.86 0.56
CA LEU A 106 3.31 1.26 -0.64
C LEU A 106 4.21 1.54 -1.85
N ILE A 107 4.86 2.71 -1.91
CA ILE A 107 5.79 3.03 -3.01
C ILE A 107 6.88 1.96 -3.20
N SER A 108 7.30 1.28 -2.13
CA SER A 108 8.37 0.27 -2.21
C SER A 108 8.01 -0.97 -3.03
N ILE A 109 6.72 -1.20 -3.29
CA ILE A 109 6.23 -2.30 -4.14
C ILE A 109 5.44 -1.78 -5.37
N LEU A 110 5.51 -0.47 -5.65
CA LEU A 110 4.85 0.08 -6.83
C LEU A 110 5.60 -0.38 -8.08
N ASP A 111 4.87 -0.98 -9.02
CA ASP A 111 5.41 -1.29 -10.34
C ASP A 111 5.76 0.04 -11.07
N PRO A 112 7.02 0.27 -11.44
CA PRO A 112 7.42 1.48 -12.16
C PRO A 112 6.64 1.72 -13.46
N ALA A 113 6.16 0.66 -14.13
CA ALA A 113 5.35 0.78 -15.33
C ALA A 113 4.00 1.45 -15.07
N ILE A 114 3.41 1.22 -13.88
CA ILE A 114 2.17 1.88 -13.46
C ILE A 114 2.39 3.38 -13.33
N GLU A 115 3.45 3.80 -12.65
CA GLU A 115 3.77 5.23 -12.49
C GLU A 115 4.16 5.88 -13.82
N ALA A 116 4.91 5.19 -14.68
CA ALA A 116 5.31 5.67 -16.00
C ALA A 116 4.12 5.91 -16.93
N SER A 117 3.02 5.18 -16.73
CA SER A 117 1.79 5.34 -17.53
C SER A 117 0.99 6.61 -17.21
N MET A 118 1.32 7.32 -16.13
CA MET A 118 0.61 8.50 -15.63
C MET A 118 1.29 9.81 -16.07
N ASN A 119 0.49 10.86 -16.31
CA ASN A 119 1.01 12.23 -16.42
C ASN A 119 1.31 12.84 -15.03
N ASP A 120 1.97 14.00 -14.97
CA ASP A 120 2.43 14.58 -13.69
C ASP A 120 1.30 14.89 -12.70
N ASN A 121 0.16 15.38 -13.18
CA ASN A 121 -1.00 15.64 -12.31
C ASN A 121 -1.56 14.33 -11.75
N GLN A 122 -1.63 13.28 -12.58
CA GLN A 122 -2.04 11.94 -12.15
C GLN A 122 -1.05 11.33 -11.16
N LYS A 123 0.27 11.48 -11.37
CA LYS A 123 1.30 11.03 -10.44
C LYS A 123 1.16 11.71 -9.09
N PHE A 124 0.98 13.03 -9.07
CA PHE A 124 0.81 13.78 -7.83
C PHE A 124 -0.40 13.29 -7.03
N GLU A 125 -1.57 13.18 -7.67
CA GLU A 125 -2.78 12.67 -6.99
C GLU A 125 -2.64 11.19 -6.59
N PHE A 126 -1.96 10.37 -7.40
CA PHE A 126 -1.69 8.98 -7.07
C PHE A 126 -0.81 8.84 -5.82
N HIS A 127 0.28 9.60 -5.72
CA HIS A 127 1.16 9.61 -4.55
C HIS A 127 0.47 10.15 -3.31
N ARG A 128 -0.38 11.17 -3.46
CA ARG A 128 -1.23 11.66 -2.38
C ARG A 128 -2.18 10.58 -1.87
N LEU A 129 -2.80 9.81 -2.77
CA LEU A 129 -3.66 8.70 -2.39
C LEU A 129 -2.87 7.56 -1.75
N LEU A 130 -1.68 7.24 -2.24
CA LEU A 130 -0.79 6.24 -1.61
C LEU A 130 -0.50 6.61 -0.15
N LEU A 131 -0.16 7.87 0.15
CA LEU A 131 0.08 8.32 1.52
C LEU A 131 -1.15 8.14 2.44
N VAL A 132 -2.36 8.39 1.93
CA VAL A 132 -3.60 8.13 2.67
C VAL A 132 -3.76 6.64 2.97
N LYS A 133 -3.50 5.79 1.97
CA LYS A 133 -3.65 4.33 2.08
C LYS A 133 -2.55 3.71 2.94
N GLU A 134 -1.34 4.25 2.95
CA GLU A 134 -0.27 3.88 3.87
C GLU A 134 -0.63 4.18 5.32
N ARG A 135 -1.23 5.34 5.61
CA ARG A 135 -1.73 5.64 6.96
C ARG A 135 -2.76 4.61 7.42
N GLN A 136 -3.69 4.23 6.54
CA GLN A 136 -4.66 3.17 6.83
C GLN A 136 -3.97 1.81 7.02
N ALA A 137 -3.04 1.44 6.14
CA ALA A 137 -2.29 0.18 6.24
C ALA A 137 -1.51 0.07 7.55
N ASN A 138 -0.83 1.14 7.98
CA ASN A 138 -0.09 1.16 9.23
C ASN A 138 -1.02 1.14 10.45
N ALA A 139 -2.20 1.76 10.40
CA ALA A 139 -3.23 1.64 11.44
C ALA A 139 -3.71 0.19 11.59
N ASP A 140 -3.98 -0.47 10.47
CA ASP A 140 -4.44 -1.86 10.40
C ASP A 140 -3.34 -2.83 10.87
N LEU A 141 -2.08 -2.53 10.55
CA LEU A 141 -0.92 -3.25 11.05
C LEU A 141 -0.82 -3.11 12.58
N ALA A 142 -0.97 -1.89 13.12
CA ALA A 142 -0.96 -1.65 14.57
C ALA A 142 -2.00 -2.52 15.28
N ARG A 143 -3.24 -2.53 14.76
CA ARG A 143 -4.34 -3.35 15.30
C ARG A 143 -4.02 -4.85 15.23
N SER A 144 -3.44 -5.30 14.12
CA SER A 144 -3.07 -6.71 13.92
C SER A 144 -1.98 -7.15 14.89
N VAL A 145 -0.93 -6.33 15.04
CA VAL A 145 0.18 -6.58 15.97
C VAL A 145 -0.31 -6.61 17.42
N GLN A 146 -1.16 -5.66 17.80
CA GLN A 146 -1.74 -5.62 19.15
C GLN A 146 -2.57 -6.88 19.45
N ARG A 147 -3.32 -7.38 18.48
CA ARG A 147 -4.23 -8.52 18.66
C ARG A 147 -3.55 -9.88 18.57
N TYR A 148 -2.58 -10.03 17.68
CA TYR A 148 -2.03 -11.34 17.31
C TYR A 148 -0.54 -11.50 17.58
N GLY A 149 0.18 -10.40 17.81
CA GLY A 149 1.64 -10.34 17.81
C GLY A 149 2.20 -9.98 16.44
N TYR A 150 3.43 -9.49 16.40
CA TYR A 150 4.08 -9.12 15.15
C TYR A 150 4.48 -10.37 14.34
N HIS A 151 4.18 -10.33 13.05
CA HIS A 151 4.72 -11.23 12.04
C HIS A 151 4.76 -10.50 10.69
N TYR A 152 5.84 -10.68 9.92
CA TYR A 152 6.06 -10.00 8.64
C TYR A 152 4.93 -10.26 7.61
N ILE A 153 4.21 -11.38 7.73
CA ILE A 153 3.05 -11.72 6.88
C ILE A 153 1.96 -10.64 6.93
N PHE A 154 1.76 -9.97 8.08
CA PHE A 154 0.77 -8.90 8.18
C PHE A 154 1.20 -7.67 7.37
N ARG A 155 2.48 -7.31 7.45
CA ARG A 155 3.06 -6.21 6.67
C ARG A 155 2.94 -6.51 5.18
N ALA A 156 3.43 -7.66 4.72
CA ALA A 156 3.35 -8.08 3.32
C ALA A 156 1.90 -8.11 2.80
N GLY A 157 0.97 -8.69 3.57
CA GLY A 157 -0.44 -8.79 3.17
C GLY A 157 -1.13 -7.44 3.07
N LEU A 158 -0.95 -6.55 4.06
CA LEU A 158 -1.53 -5.21 4.05
C LEU A 158 -0.93 -4.36 2.94
N GLN A 159 0.37 -4.47 2.70
CA GLN A 159 1.06 -3.75 1.64
C GLN A 159 0.49 -4.14 0.26
N GLN A 160 0.36 -5.44 -0.02
CA GLN A 160 -0.25 -5.92 -1.26
C GLN A 160 -1.70 -5.47 -1.39
N TYR A 161 -2.51 -5.64 -0.34
CA TYR A 161 -3.92 -5.25 -0.37
C TYR A 161 -4.13 -3.76 -0.65
N TYR A 162 -3.44 -2.87 0.08
CA TYR A 162 -3.59 -1.43 -0.10
C TYR A 162 -2.97 -0.92 -1.41
N MET A 163 -1.89 -1.53 -1.90
CA MET A 163 -1.35 -1.22 -3.23
C MET A 163 -2.36 -1.58 -4.32
N THR A 164 -2.90 -2.81 -4.29
CA THR A 164 -3.94 -3.28 -5.22
C THR A 164 -5.09 -2.28 -5.27
N LYS A 165 -5.60 -1.94 -4.08
CA LYS A 165 -6.76 -1.06 -3.93
C LYS A 165 -6.51 0.30 -4.53
N THR A 166 -5.34 0.88 -4.26
CA THR A 166 -4.97 2.21 -4.79
C THR A 166 -4.90 2.20 -6.31
N VAL A 167 -4.21 1.22 -6.88
CA VAL A 167 -4.05 1.06 -8.33
C VAL A 167 -5.41 0.88 -9.01
N VAL A 168 -6.29 0.03 -8.46
CA VAL A 168 -7.63 -0.22 -9.01
C VAL A 168 -8.56 0.97 -8.86
N GLU A 169 -8.43 1.77 -7.81
CA GLU A 169 -9.26 2.96 -7.61
C GLU A 169 -8.87 4.09 -8.57
N MET A 170 -7.60 4.14 -9.00
CA MET A 170 -7.03 5.23 -9.81
C MET A 170 -6.95 4.92 -11.30
N LEU A 171 -6.64 3.67 -11.67
CA LEU A 171 -6.46 3.27 -13.06
C LEU A 171 -7.67 2.50 -13.57
N ASN A 172 -7.97 2.71 -14.86
CA ASN A 172 -9.00 1.94 -15.55
C ASN A 172 -8.34 0.84 -16.40
N PHE A 173 -8.61 -0.41 -16.05
CA PHE A 173 -8.05 -1.58 -16.72
C PHE A 173 -8.91 -2.07 -17.90
N TRP A 174 -10.02 -1.40 -18.16
CA TRP A 174 -11.03 -1.86 -19.10
C TRP A 174 -10.82 -1.20 -20.45
N THR A 175 -11.05 -1.97 -21.50
CA THR A 175 -10.94 -1.50 -22.88
C THR A 175 -11.91 -0.35 -23.14
N PRO A 176 -11.62 0.57 -24.08
CA PRO A 176 -12.53 1.63 -24.43
C PRO A 176 -13.96 1.13 -24.71
N ASP A 177 -14.95 1.79 -24.13
CA ASP A 177 -16.37 1.42 -24.20
C ASP A 177 -17.18 2.65 -24.68
N PRO A 178 -18.12 2.50 -25.63
CA PRO A 178 -18.94 3.60 -26.15
C PRO A 178 -19.71 4.38 -25.07
N ARG A 179 -20.01 3.74 -23.93
CA ARG A 179 -20.70 4.37 -22.78
C ARG A 179 -19.81 5.31 -21.97
N GLY A 180 -18.53 5.42 -22.34
CA GLY A 180 -17.57 6.38 -21.78
C GLY A 180 -16.78 5.86 -20.57
N ASN A 181 -15.76 6.62 -20.17
CA ASN A 181 -14.84 6.24 -19.10
C ASN A 181 -15.52 6.14 -17.72
N ALA A 182 -16.48 7.03 -17.42
CA ALA A 182 -17.20 7.04 -16.14
C ALA A 182 -17.97 5.72 -15.90
N TYR A 183 -18.59 5.17 -16.96
CA TYR A 183 -19.23 3.87 -16.90
C TYR A 183 -18.20 2.77 -16.56
N ARG A 184 -17.08 2.72 -17.27
CA ARG A 184 -16.03 1.71 -17.05
C ARG A 184 -15.46 1.76 -15.62
N VAL A 185 -15.15 2.95 -15.11
CA VAL A 185 -14.68 3.15 -13.73
C VAL A 185 -15.72 2.66 -12.71
N ARG A 186 -17.00 3.01 -12.92
CA ARG A 186 -18.08 2.54 -12.05
C ARG A 186 -18.16 1.02 -12.03
N VAL A 187 -18.07 0.37 -13.20
CA VAL A 187 -18.18 -1.08 -13.22
C VAL A 187 -16.96 -1.76 -12.61
N GLN A 188 -15.75 -1.29 -12.90
CA GLN A 188 -14.54 -1.80 -12.28
C GLN A 188 -14.65 -1.75 -10.75
N ARG A 189 -15.15 -0.64 -10.18
CA ARG A 189 -15.40 -0.51 -8.74
C ARG A 189 -16.38 -1.56 -8.22
N ILE A 190 -17.47 -1.82 -8.92
CA ILE A 190 -18.44 -2.87 -8.55
C ILE A 190 -17.78 -4.25 -8.59
N CYS A 191 -17.01 -4.54 -9.64
CA CYS A 191 -16.30 -5.81 -9.77
C CYS A 191 -15.26 -5.99 -8.66
N TYR A 192 -14.48 -4.96 -8.36
CA TYR A 192 -13.51 -4.98 -7.28
C TYR A 192 -14.18 -5.20 -5.92
N ALA A 193 -15.25 -4.47 -5.60
CA ALA A 193 -15.99 -4.65 -4.34
C ALA A 193 -16.55 -6.08 -4.18
N ALA A 194 -17.02 -6.69 -5.27
CA ALA A 194 -17.48 -8.08 -5.26
C ALA A 194 -16.35 -9.08 -4.96
N ILE A 195 -15.15 -8.85 -5.52
CA ILE A 195 -13.96 -9.68 -5.27
C ILE A 195 -13.42 -9.46 -3.85
N GLU A 196 -13.38 -8.22 -3.38
CA GLU A 196 -12.95 -7.85 -2.03
C GLU A 196 -13.82 -8.54 -0.97
N THR A 197 -15.13 -8.62 -1.20
CA THR A 197 -16.06 -9.33 -0.32
C THR A 197 -15.86 -10.86 -0.36
N ARG A 198 -15.46 -11.41 -1.51
CA ARG A 198 -15.21 -12.85 -1.69
C ARG A 198 -14.06 -13.08 -2.69
N LEU A 199 -12.87 -13.33 -2.15
CA LEU A 199 -11.62 -13.59 -2.89
C LEU A 199 -11.71 -14.68 -3.98
N ARG A 200 -12.69 -15.60 -3.89
CA ARG A 200 -12.92 -16.66 -4.88
C ARG A 200 -14.38 -16.68 -5.33
N LEU A 201 -14.73 -15.79 -6.25
CA LEU A 201 -16.00 -15.87 -6.96
C LEU A 201 -16.03 -17.14 -7.83
N ASN A 202 -17.03 -18.00 -7.64
CA ASN A 202 -17.25 -19.14 -8.51
C ASN A 202 -17.76 -18.67 -9.89
N ASN A 203 -17.78 -19.57 -10.89
CA ASN A 203 -18.15 -19.23 -12.26
C ASN A 203 -19.56 -18.62 -12.34
N LEU A 204 -20.52 -19.16 -11.59
CA LEU A 204 -21.88 -18.62 -11.52
C LEU A 204 -21.90 -17.14 -11.06
N LYS A 205 -21.17 -16.82 -9.99
CA LYS A 205 -21.08 -15.44 -9.46
C LYS A 205 -20.37 -14.51 -10.43
N LYS A 206 -19.33 -14.98 -11.12
CA LYS A 206 -18.67 -14.21 -12.17
C LYS A 206 -19.64 -13.89 -13.31
N THR A 207 -20.39 -14.89 -13.79
CA THR A 207 -21.40 -14.70 -14.84
C THR A 207 -22.50 -13.74 -14.40
N LEU A 208 -22.99 -13.87 -13.15
CA LEU A 208 -23.99 -12.95 -12.60
C LEU A 208 -23.45 -11.53 -12.55
N LEU A 209 -22.24 -11.34 -12.00
CA LEU A 209 -21.59 -10.04 -11.92
C LEU A 209 -21.47 -9.37 -13.29
N ILE A 210 -21.02 -10.11 -14.33
CA ILE A 210 -20.91 -9.62 -15.71
C ILE A 210 -22.27 -9.18 -16.26
N LYS A 211 -23.31 -10.00 -16.05
CA LYS A 211 -24.67 -9.70 -16.53
C LYS A 211 -25.26 -8.48 -15.83
N THR A 212 -25.13 -8.41 -14.50
CA THR A 212 -25.70 -7.31 -13.70
C THR A 212 -25.02 -5.99 -14.00
N THR A 213 -23.71 -6.00 -14.25
CA THR A 213 -22.98 -4.77 -14.57
C THR A 213 -23.01 -4.39 -16.05
N ARG A 214 -23.46 -5.31 -16.92
CA ARG A 214 -23.42 -5.19 -18.39
C ARG A 214 -21.99 -4.95 -18.93
N SER A 215 -21.00 -5.49 -18.23
CA SER A 215 -19.58 -5.39 -18.60
C SER A 215 -19.25 -6.29 -19.78
N LEU A 216 -18.18 -5.95 -20.51
CA LEU A 216 -17.58 -6.86 -21.47
C LEU A 216 -17.04 -8.10 -20.73
N PRO A 217 -17.47 -9.33 -21.09
CA PRO A 217 -17.08 -10.53 -20.36
C PRO A 217 -15.57 -10.74 -20.30
N ASN A 218 -14.85 -10.45 -21.39
CA ASN A 218 -13.41 -10.60 -21.46
C ASN A 218 -12.69 -9.69 -20.47
N ASP A 219 -13.08 -8.42 -20.38
CA ASP A 219 -12.47 -7.44 -19.47
C ASP A 219 -12.74 -7.81 -18.01
N ALA A 220 -13.99 -8.19 -17.68
CA ALA A 220 -14.34 -8.61 -16.33
C ALA A 220 -13.58 -9.88 -15.89
N LEU A 221 -13.40 -10.86 -16.79
CA LEU A 221 -12.66 -12.08 -16.48
C LEU A 221 -11.15 -11.82 -16.34
N ARG A 222 -10.56 -11.01 -17.23
CA ARG A 222 -9.15 -10.58 -17.13
C ARG A 222 -8.89 -9.82 -15.84
N PHE A 223 -9.77 -8.87 -15.52
CA PHE A 223 -9.70 -8.09 -14.28
C PHE A 223 -9.82 -9.00 -13.04
N CYS A 224 -10.77 -9.94 -13.02
CA CYS A 224 -10.87 -10.91 -11.93
C CYS A 224 -9.60 -11.76 -11.78
N LYS A 225 -9.01 -12.22 -12.90
CA LYS A 225 -7.79 -13.03 -12.88
C LYS A 225 -6.62 -12.22 -12.32
N TYR A 226 -6.46 -10.97 -12.78
CA TYR A 226 -5.43 -10.04 -12.30
C TYR A 226 -5.52 -9.83 -10.78
N ILE A 227 -6.70 -9.43 -10.28
CA ILE A 227 -6.90 -9.18 -8.85
C ILE A 227 -6.68 -10.44 -8.01
N CYS A 228 -7.18 -11.60 -8.47
CA CYS A 228 -6.94 -12.85 -7.76
C CYS A 228 -5.46 -13.22 -7.73
N ALA A 229 -4.71 -13.04 -8.82
CA ALA A 229 -3.28 -13.31 -8.86
C ALA A 229 -2.50 -12.39 -7.92
N LEU A 230 -2.91 -11.12 -7.84
CA LEU A 230 -2.23 -10.10 -7.03
C LEU A 230 -2.50 -10.33 -5.54
N LEU A 231 -3.76 -10.59 -5.16
CA LEU A 231 -4.15 -10.87 -3.78
C LEU A 231 -3.66 -12.23 -3.26
N THR A 232 -3.24 -13.14 -4.14
CA THR A 232 -2.68 -14.46 -3.75
C THR A 232 -1.17 -14.52 -3.86
N GLY A 233 -0.48 -13.42 -4.19
CA GLY A 233 0.98 -13.39 -4.31
C GLY A 233 1.55 -14.16 -5.52
N LEU A 234 0.69 -14.65 -6.42
CA LEU A 234 1.10 -15.41 -7.61
C LEU A 234 1.69 -14.53 -8.73
N LEU A 235 1.61 -13.20 -8.60
CA LEU A 235 2.13 -12.26 -9.59
C LEU A 235 3.67 -12.10 -9.58
N ASN A 236 4.38 -12.74 -8.65
CA ASN A 236 5.83 -12.96 -8.80
C ASN A 236 6.18 -13.88 -9.99
N LEU A 237 5.19 -14.48 -10.66
CA LEU A 237 5.37 -15.41 -11.80
C LEU A 237 4.80 -14.92 -13.13
N ALA A 238 4.38 -13.65 -13.25
CA ALA A 238 3.94 -13.10 -14.53
C ALA A 238 4.66 -11.78 -14.86
N ARG A 239 6.00 -11.85 -14.99
CA ARG A 239 6.66 -11.11 -16.06
C ARG A 239 6.02 -11.56 -17.37
N GLY A 240 5.20 -10.71 -17.97
CA GLY A 240 4.49 -11.04 -19.21
C GLY A 240 3.12 -10.38 -19.28
N LEU A 241 3.11 -9.05 -19.36
CA LEU A 241 2.07 -8.33 -20.09
C LEU A 241 2.70 -7.90 -21.42
N ASP A 242 2.90 -8.89 -22.28
CA ASP A 242 2.79 -8.74 -23.73
C ASP A 242 1.48 -9.42 -24.16
#